data_AF-A0A1D6MQ34-F1
#
_entry.id   AF-A0A1D6MQ34-F1
#
_cell.length_a   1.000
_cell.length_b   1.000
_cell.length_c   1.000
_cell.angle_alpha   90.00
_cell.angle_beta   90.00
_cell.angle_gamma   90.00
#
_symmetry.space_group_name_H-M   'P 1'
#
loop_
_entity.id
_entity.type
_entity.pdbx_description
1 polymer ?
#
loop_
_entity_poly.entity_id
_entity_poly.type
_entity_poly.pdbx_seq_one_letter_code
_entity_poly.pdbx_strand_id
1 'polypeptide(L)'
;MDGKSGNIVQSLPDTLSSLMGLNKYLAPRTSYIESVSHIIEELSPTKPKMKVMVHTAQNICSDDTDSDAEAAKVQEELVLLDGKLKQITLQRRQSLNNYLDLKGNIRVFCRVRPFHHEENYQSRTLYTLDESNIFLKVAETKIKQYKFDKVFNQCSTQGITDLRL
;
A
#
# COMPACT_ATOMS: atom_id res chain seq x y z
N MET A 1 -14.84 50.96 -9.91
CA MET A 1 -13.68 51.67 -9.36
C MET A 1 -13.93 51.67 -7.86
N ASP A 2 -13.27 50.89 -7.00
CA ASP A 2 -11.85 50.54 -6.98
C ASP A 2 -11.63 49.13 -6.38
N GLY A 3 -10.63 48.43 -6.91
CA GLY A 3 -10.12 47.21 -6.31
C GLY A 3 -9.01 47.47 -5.28
N LYS A 4 -8.72 46.47 -4.44
CA LYS A 4 -7.34 46.19 -4.01
C LYS A 4 -7.20 44.76 -3.46
N SER A 5 -6.24 44.07 -4.07
CA SER A 5 -5.54 42.86 -3.66
C SER A 5 -4.91 42.98 -2.27
N GLY A 6 -4.73 41.87 -1.54
CA GLY A 6 -3.85 41.85 -0.37
C GLY A 6 -3.75 40.52 0.39
N ASN A 7 -2.88 39.64 -0.10
CA ASN A 7 -1.96 38.77 0.64
C ASN A 7 -2.48 37.89 1.81
N ILE A 8 -2.57 36.59 1.54
CA ILE A 8 -2.39 35.53 2.54
C ILE A 8 -0.91 35.54 2.94
N VAL A 9 -0.53 36.40 3.89
CA VAL A 9 0.72 36.24 4.62
C VAL A 9 0.45 35.19 5.69
N GLN A 10 0.71 33.92 5.37
CA GLN A 10 0.79 32.91 6.43
C GLN A 10 1.91 33.35 7.37
N SER A 11 1.58 33.57 8.64
CA SER A 11 2.54 34.04 9.61
C SER A 11 3.61 32.96 9.79
N LEU A 12 4.89 33.34 9.82
CA LEU A 12 6.02 32.43 10.03
C LEU A 12 5.82 31.46 11.23
N PRO A 13 5.19 31.88 12.35
CA PRO A 13 4.83 30.96 13.45
C PRO A 13 3.86 29.84 13.05
N ASP A 14 2.89 30.10 12.17
CA ASP A 14 1.88 29.11 11.74
C ASP A 14 2.49 28.08 10.79
N THR A 15 3.40 28.54 9.92
CA THR A 15 4.19 27.67 9.05
C THR A 15 5.15 26.81 9.86
N LEU A 16 5.81 27.38 10.88
CA LEU A 16 6.69 26.63 11.80
C LEU A 16 5.91 25.63 12.67
N SER A 17 4.72 25.99 13.15
CA SER A 17 3.87 25.09 13.94
C SER A 17 3.34 23.91 13.11
N SER A 18 3.01 24.16 11.84
CA SER A 18 2.66 23.10 10.88
C SER A 18 3.85 22.18 10.56
N LEU A 19 5.07 22.74 10.45
CA LEU A 19 6.30 21.98 10.20
C LEU A 19 6.69 21.11 11.41
N MET A 20 6.61 21.65 12.63
CA MET A 20 6.83 20.87 13.86
C MET A 20 5.76 19.78 14.03
N GLY A 21 4.53 20.07 13.61
CA GLY A 21 3.42 19.12 13.53
C GLY A 21 3.64 18.00 12.51
N LEU A 22 4.52 18.17 11.52
CA LEU A 22 4.94 17.09 10.60
C LEU A 22 6.01 16.20 11.24
N ASN A 23 6.91 16.78 12.05
CA ASN A 23 8.00 16.05 12.70
C ASN A 23 7.51 14.94 13.65
N LYS A 24 6.35 15.12 14.29
CA LYS A 24 5.71 14.08 15.13
C LYS A 24 5.23 12.85 14.34
N TYR A 25 4.98 12.98 13.04
CA TYR A 25 4.63 11.88 12.13
C TYR A 25 5.86 11.31 11.40
N LEU A 26 6.99 12.03 11.41
CA LEU A 26 8.27 11.57 10.89
C LEU A 26 9.09 10.81 11.94
N ALA A 27 8.94 11.12 13.24
CA ALA A 27 9.63 10.42 14.33
C ALA A 27 9.33 8.90 14.40
N PRO A 28 8.10 8.41 14.14
CA PRO A 28 7.84 6.97 14.00
C PRO A 28 8.44 6.37 12.71
N ARG A 29 8.82 7.23 11.76
CA ARG A 29 9.39 6.85 10.46
C ARG A 29 10.91 6.78 10.51
N THR A 30 11.57 7.40 11.51
CA THR A 30 13.03 7.33 11.65
C THR A 30 13.48 5.92 12.00
N SER A 31 12.78 5.22 12.91
CA SER A 31 13.08 3.82 13.24
C SER A 31 12.91 2.87 12.04
N TYR A 32 11.89 3.12 11.21
CA TYR A 32 11.70 2.38 9.96
C TYR A 32 12.79 2.70 8.93
N ILE A 33 13.14 3.98 8.77
CA ILE A 33 14.20 4.42 7.85
C ILE A 33 15.56 3.86 8.30
N GLU A 34 15.82 3.79 9.60
CA GLU A 34 17.04 3.24 10.19
C GLU A 34 17.09 1.72 10.04
N SER A 35 15.97 1.03 10.27
CA SER A 35 15.83 -0.41 9.99
C SER A 35 16.02 -0.74 8.51
N VAL A 36 15.44 0.04 7.60
CA VAL A 36 15.62 -0.14 6.14
C VAL A 36 17.05 0.19 5.73
N SER A 37 17.68 1.22 6.31
CA SER A 37 19.09 1.55 6.06
C SER A 37 20.01 0.40 6.48
N HIS A 38 19.78 -0.19 7.66
CA HIS A 38 20.54 -1.35 8.13
C HIS A 38 20.40 -2.56 7.21
N ILE A 39 19.18 -2.86 6.74
CA ILE A 39 18.94 -3.96 5.79
C ILE A 39 19.69 -3.70 4.47
N ILE A 40 19.71 -2.45 3.98
CA ILE A 40 20.42 -2.10 2.75
C ILE A 40 21.95 -2.20 2.93
N GLU A 41 22.48 -1.78 4.07
CA GLU A 41 23.91 -1.93 4.40
C GLU A 41 24.32 -3.40 4.47
N GLU A 42 23.51 -4.24 5.13
CA GLU A 42 23.75 -5.67 5.31
C GLU A 42 23.68 -6.45 3.98
N LEU A 43 22.80 -6.02 3.07
CA LEU A 43 22.66 -6.61 1.73
C LEU A 43 23.62 -6.01 0.70
N SER A 44 24.33 -4.92 1.02
CA SER A 44 25.31 -4.35 0.10
C SER A 44 26.60 -5.19 0.14
N PRO A 45 27.07 -5.73 -0.99
CA PRO A 45 28.37 -6.40 -1.02
C PRO A 45 29.43 -5.35 -0.70
N THR A 46 30.07 -5.49 0.46
CA THR A 46 31.20 -4.68 0.89
C THR A 46 32.31 -4.81 -0.15
N LYS A 47 32.42 -3.81 -1.02
CA LYS A 47 33.54 -3.72 -1.97
C LYS A 47 34.84 -3.69 -1.14
N PRO A 48 35.76 -4.66 -1.28
CA PRO A 48 37.06 -4.52 -0.67
C PRO A 48 37.74 -3.31 -1.32
N LYS A 49 38.10 -2.31 -0.50
CA LYS A 49 38.98 -1.22 -0.93
C LYS A 49 40.36 -1.82 -1.20
N MET A 50 40.57 -2.36 -2.40
CA MET A 50 41.88 -2.78 -2.88
C MET A 50 42.77 -1.54 -3.04
N LYS A 51 43.66 -1.33 -2.07
CA LYS A 51 44.83 -0.48 -2.24
C LYS A 51 45.81 -1.28 -3.10
N VAL A 52 45.88 -0.98 -4.39
CA VAL A 52 46.85 -1.60 -5.30
C VAL A 52 48.25 -1.21 -4.84
N MET A 53 48.98 -2.17 -4.30
CA MET A 53 50.42 -2.09 -4.10
C MET A 53 51.03 -3.31 -4.79
N VAL A 54 51.60 -3.06 -5.95
CA VAL A 54 52.33 -4.04 -6.77
C VAL A 54 53.63 -4.36 -6.06
N HIS A 55 53.82 -5.59 -5.56
CA HIS A 55 55.14 -6.19 -5.41
C HIS A 55 55.08 -7.72 -5.51
N THR A 56 55.80 -8.20 -6.54
CA THR A 56 56.59 -9.44 -6.60
C THR A 56 55.84 -10.77 -6.72
N ALA A 57 56.10 -11.43 -7.86
CA ALA A 57 55.71 -12.79 -8.17
C ALA A 57 56.28 -13.80 -7.17
N GLN A 58 55.42 -14.63 -6.61
CA GLN A 58 55.75 -15.98 -6.15
C GLN A 58 54.50 -16.87 -6.22
N ASN A 59 54.61 -17.81 -7.15
CA ASN A 59 53.82 -19.00 -7.39
C ASN A 59 53.42 -19.75 -6.11
N ILE A 60 52.12 -19.87 -5.83
CA ILE A 60 51.52 -21.07 -5.21
C ILE A 60 50.16 -21.29 -5.87
N CYS A 61 50.12 -22.19 -6.87
CA CYS A 61 48.91 -22.87 -7.30
C CYS A 61 48.46 -23.80 -6.16
N SER A 62 47.33 -23.51 -5.53
CA SER A 62 46.65 -24.45 -4.64
C SER A 62 45.16 -24.11 -4.52
N ASP A 63 44.35 -24.95 -5.16
CA ASP A 63 42.96 -25.31 -4.81
C ASP A 63 41.80 -24.37 -5.23
N ASP A 64 41.72 -24.03 -6.53
CA ASP A 64 40.58 -23.31 -7.12
C ASP A 64 39.37 -24.20 -7.48
N THR A 65 39.43 -25.52 -7.27
CA THR A 65 38.39 -26.45 -7.75
C THR A 65 37.20 -26.60 -6.81
N ASP A 66 37.38 -26.39 -5.51
CA ASP A 66 36.31 -26.59 -4.51
C ASP A 66 35.35 -25.39 -4.45
N SER A 67 35.89 -24.16 -4.59
CA SER A 67 35.10 -22.93 -4.53
C SER A 67 34.19 -22.72 -5.76
N ASP A 68 34.66 -23.13 -6.95
CA ASP A 68 33.88 -23.02 -8.19
C ASP A 68 32.73 -24.05 -8.25
N ALA A 69 32.95 -25.24 -7.65
CA ALA A 69 31.93 -26.26 -7.51
C ALA A 69 30.83 -25.86 -6.51
N GLU A 70 31.20 -25.24 -5.38
CA GLU A 70 30.23 -24.66 -4.44
C GLU A 70 29.45 -23.49 -5.04
N ALA A 71 30.11 -22.61 -5.80
CA ALA A 71 29.46 -21.49 -6.49
C ALA A 71 28.45 -21.99 -7.55
N ALA A 72 28.80 -23.03 -8.31
CA ALA A 72 27.89 -23.64 -9.28
C ALA A 72 26.64 -24.25 -8.61
N LYS A 73 26.81 -24.89 -7.45
CA LYS A 73 25.70 -25.44 -6.67
C LYS A 73 24.76 -24.36 -6.12
N VAL A 74 25.31 -23.25 -5.61
CA VAL A 74 24.50 -22.11 -5.16
C VAL A 74 23.75 -21.47 -6.33
N GLN A 75 24.40 -21.36 -7.50
CA GLN A 75 23.75 -20.82 -8.70
C GLN A 75 22.60 -21.73 -9.17
N GLU A 76 22.78 -23.05 -9.12
CA GLU A 76 21.70 -24.01 -9.40
C GLU A 76 20.53 -23.85 -8.42
N GLU A 77 20.83 -23.74 -7.12
CA GLU A 77 19.80 -23.52 -6.10
C GLU A 77 19.04 -22.21 -6.33
N LEU A 78 19.72 -21.12 -6.71
CA LEU A 78 19.08 -19.85 -7.05
C LEU A 78 18.12 -19.99 -8.24
N VAL A 79 18.52 -20.72 -9.29
CA VAL A 79 17.68 -20.98 -10.45
C VAL A 79 16.45 -21.82 -10.07
N LEU A 80 16.64 -22.84 -9.23
CA LEU A 80 15.54 -23.68 -8.73
C LEU A 80 14.57 -22.88 -7.86
N LEU A 81 15.09 -22.05 -6.95
CA LEU A 81 14.29 -21.19 -6.08
C LEU A 81 13.52 -20.13 -6.88
N ASP A 82 14.14 -19.50 -7.86
CA ASP A 82 13.48 -18.56 -8.77
C ASP A 82 12.35 -19.25 -9.56
N GLY A 83 12.61 -20.46 -10.06
CA GLY A 83 11.59 -21.30 -10.70
C GLY A 83 10.39 -21.57 -9.78
N LYS A 84 10.66 -21.92 -8.52
CA LYS A 84 9.62 -22.16 -7.50
C LYS A 84 8.84 -20.89 -7.17
N LEU A 85 9.50 -19.73 -7.03
CA LEU A 85 8.82 -18.46 -6.78
C LEU A 85 7.90 -18.07 -7.94
N LYS A 86 8.35 -18.27 -9.18
CA LYS A 86 7.51 -18.07 -10.38
C LYS A 86 6.28 -18.97 -10.36
N GLN A 87 6.46 -20.25 -10.03
CA GLN A 87 5.35 -21.20 -9.91
C GLN A 87 4.33 -20.78 -8.83
N ILE A 88 4.80 -20.41 -7.64
CA ILE A 88 3.92 -19.93 -6.55
C ILE A 88 3.18 -18.67 -6.99
N THR A 89 3.85 -17.75 -7.66
CA THR A 89 3.24 -16.51 -8.15
C THR A 89 2.14 -16.80 -9.18
N LEU A 90 2.38 -17.74 -10.08
CA LEU A 90 1.40 -18.17 -11.08
C LEU A 90 0.19 -18.83 -10.42
N GLN A 91 0.40 -19.73 -9.45
CA GLN A 91 -0.68 -20.35 -8.67
C GLN A 91 -1.49 -19.31 -7.89
N ARG A 92 -0.82 -18.34 -7.25
CA ARG A 92 -1.48 -17.24 -6.54
C ARG A 92 -2.38 -16.44 -7.49
N ARG A 93 -1.90 -16.10 -8.68
CA ARG A 93 -2.69 -15.37 -9.68
C ARG A 93 -3.89 -16.18 -10.16
N GLN A 94 -3.70 -17.47 -10.44
CA GLN A 94 -4.78 -18.37 -10.85
C GLN A 94 -5.85 -18.50 -9.77
N SER A 95 -5.44 -18.75 -8.53
CA SER A 95 -6.37 -18.85 -7.40
C SER A 95 -7.12 -17.54 -7.17
N LEU A 96 -6.45 -16.39 -7.31
CA LEU A 96 -7.09 -15.08 -7.20
C LEU A 96 -8.12 -14.85 -8.30
N ASN A 97 -7.79 -15.16 -9.54
CA ASN A 97 -8.72 -15.01 -10.66
C ASN A 97 -9.94 -15.91 -10.48
N ASN A 98 -9.74 -17.18 -10.13
CA ASN A 98 -10.86 -18.09 -9.85
C ASN A 98 -11.75 -17.56 -8.73
N TYR A 99 -11.15 -17.02 -7.66
CA TYR A 99 -11.91 -16.39 -6.59
C TYR A 99 -12.74 -15.19 -7.07
N LEU A 100 -12.16 -14.32 -7.90
CA LEU A 100 -12.84 -13.16 -8.48
C LEU A 100 -13.96 -13.56 -9.45
N ASP A 101 -13.76 -14.59 -10.26
CA ASP A 101 -14.77 -15.13 -11.17
C ASP A 101 -15.96 -15.70 -10.39
N LEU A 102 -15.70 -16.44 -9.31
CA LEU A 102 -16.74 -16.95 -8.40
C LEU A 102 -17.50 -15.83 -7.68
N LYS A 103 -16.81 -14.75 -7.33
CA LYS A 103 -17.42 -13.54 -6.74
C LYS A 103 -18.26 -12.77 -7.76
N GLY A 104 -18.03 -12.98 -9.05
CA GLY A 104 -18.67 -12.28 -10.15
C GLY A 104 -17.79 -11.16 -10.71
N ASN A 105 -17.65 -11.15 -12.03
CA ASN A 105 -16.84 -10.17 -12.76
C ASN A 105 -17.44 -8.76 -12.77
N ILE A 106 -18.77 -8.66 -12.78
CA ILE A 106 -19.49 -7.39 -12.61
C ILE A 106 -19.92 -7.28 -11.16
N ARG A 107 -19.54 -6.18 -10.50
CA ARG A 107 -19.89 -5.89 -9.11
C ARG A 107 -20.49 -4.49 -9.02
N VAL A 108 -21.60 -4.37 -8.32
CA VAL A 108 -22.33 -3.12 -8.10
C VAL A 108 -22.29 -2.77 -6.62
N PHE A 109 -21.61 -1.66 -6.33
CA PHE A 109 -21.51 -1.12 -4.99
C PHE A 109 -22.39 0.12 -4.85
N CYS A 110 -23.10 0.23 -3.74
CA CYS A 110 -23.82 1.45 -3.38
C CYS A 110 -23.03 2.18 -2.29
N ARG A 111 -22.88 3.50 -2.42
CA ARG A 111 -22.28 4.33 -1.37
C ARG A 111 -23.17 5.53 -1.05
N VAL A 112 -23.58 5.61 0.20
CA VAL A 112 -24.37 6.72 0.72
C VAL A 112 -23.40 7.83 1.17
N ARG A 113 -23.49 8.99 0.55
CA ARG A 113 -22.68 10.16 0.92
C ARG A 113 -23.11 10.66 2.32
N PRO A 114 -22.17 10.99 3.22
CA PRO A 114 -22.50 11.71 4.45
C PRO A 114 -23.15 13.06 4.14
N PHE A 115 -24.16 13.43 4.92
CA PHE A 115 -24.83 14.73 4.78
C PHE A 115 -23.91 15.88 5.17
N HIS A 116 -24.00 17.00 4.44
CA HIS A 116 -23.32 18.22 4.83
C HIS A 116 -24.17 19.01 5.83
N HIS A 117 -23.55 19.80 6.72
CA HIS A 117 -24.26 20.51 7.79
C HIS A 117 -25.30 21.52 7.28
N GLU A 118 -25.14 22.02 6.05
CA GLU A 118 -26.07 22.94 5.40
C GLU A 118 -27.24 22.23 4.70
N GLU A 119 -27.16 20.91 4.54
CA GLU A 119 -28.18 20.09 3.87
C GLU A 119 -29.20 19.58 4.90
N ASN A 120 -30.27 20.35 5.10
CA ASN A 120 -31.35 20.03 6.05
C ASN A 120 -32.37 19.03 5.48
N TYR A 121 -31.89 17.96 4.84
CA TYR A 121 -32.75 16.88 4.38
C TYR A 121 -32.89 15.86 5.51
N GLN A 122 -34.13 15.63 5.95
CA GLN A 122 -34.46 14.67 6.99
C GLN A 122 -33.70 13.36 6.77
N SER A 123 -32.74 13.10 7.66
CA SER A 123 -31.83 11.96 7.66
C SER A 123 -32.52 10.59 7.83
N ARG A 124 -33.85 10.52 7.66
CA ARG A 124 -34.71 9.38 8.01
C ARG A 124 -35.25 8.62 6.81
N THR A 125 -34.84 8.98 5.60
CA THR A 125 -35.39 8.42 4.36
C THR A 125 -34.64 7.19 3.87
N LEU A 126 -33.41 6.99 4.33
CA LEU A 126 -32.55 5.88 3.96
C LEU A 126 -32.17 5.06 5.20
N TYR A 127 -32.36 3.76 5.13
CA TYR A 127 -31.86 2.84 6.15
C TYR A 127 -31.33 1.56 5.50
N THR A 128 -30.28 1.02 6.10
CA THR A 128 -29.64 -0.24 5.70
C THR A 128 -29.94 -1.28 6.77
N LEU A 129 -30.49 -2.43 6.38
CA LEU A 129 -30.65 -3.57 7.30
C LEU A 129 -29.36 -4.40 7.35
N ASP A 130 -28.77 -4.63 6.17
CA ASP A 130 -27.59 -5.47 5.98
C ASP A 130 -26.56 -4.77 5.10
N GLU A 131 -25.38 -5.39 4.93
CA GLU A 131 -24.33 -4.90 4.03
C GLU A 131 -24.68 -4.95 2.54
N SER A 132 -25.80 -5.58 2.13
CA SER A 132 -26.18 -5.75 0.72
C SER A 132 -27.50 -5.09 0.35
N ASN A 133 -28.29 -4.64 1.33
CA ASN A 133 -29.65 -4.14 1.10
C ASN A 133 -29.77 -2.69 1.57
N ILE A 134 -30.32 -1.83 0.70
CA ILE A 134 -30.68 -0.45 1.04
C ILE A 134 -32.17 -0.20 0.80
N PHE A 135 -32.79 0.48 1.76
CA PHE A 135 -34.19 0.85 1.71
C PHE A 135 -34.32 2.37 1.59
N LEU A 136 -35.07 2.82 0.59
CA LEU A 136 -35.39 4.22 0.35
C LEU A 136 -36.89 4.45 0.55
N LYS A 137 -37.25 5.27 1.53
CA LYS A 137 -38.63 5.71 1.76
C LYS A 137 -38.98 6.83 0.79
N VAL A 138 -39.70 6.53 -0.29
CA VAL A 138 -40.04 7.54 -1.32
C VAL A 138 -41.29 8.34 -0.93
N ALA A 139 -42.21 7.73 -0.19
CA ALA A 139 -43.39 8.38 0.39
C ALA A 139 -43.71 7.75 1.76
N GLU A 140 -44.67 8.29 2.51
CA GLU A 140 -45.03 7.76 3.84
C GLU A 140 -45.31 6.26 3.85
N THR A 141 -45.91 5.74 2.78
CA THR A 141 -46.30 4.33 2.63
C THR A 141 -45.50 3.55 1.59
N LYS A 142 -44.59 4.22 0.84
CA LYS A 142 -43.83 3.58 -0.25
C LYS A 142 -42.35 3.49 0.10
N ILE A 143 -41.88 2.26 0.27
CA ILE A 143 -40.47 1.94 0.50
C ILE A 143 -39.97 1.13 -0.70
N LYS A 144 -38.84 1.53 -1.27
CA LYS A 144 -38.14 0.79 -2.32
C LYS A 144 -36.92 0.09 -1.73
N GLN A 145 -36.77 -1.19 -2.03
CA GLN A 145 -35.58 -1.97 -1.68
C GLN A 145 -34.71 -2.14 -2.91
N TYR A 146 -33.40 -1.96 -2.74
CA TYR A 146 -32.40 -2.25 -3.75
C TYR A 146 -31.33 -3.16 -3.15
N LYS A 147 -30.89 -4.13 -3.95
CA LYS A 147 -29.87 -5.10 -3.57
C LYS A 147 -28.58 -4.84 -4.36
N PHE A 148 -27.46 -4.87 -3.65
CA PHE A 148 -26.12 -4.60 -4.15
C PHE A 148 -25.15 -5.67 -3.63
N ASP A 149 -23.96 -5.76 -4.23
CA ASP A 149 -22.89 -6.62 -3.71
C ASP A 149 -22.37 -6.13 -2.36
N LYS A 150 -22.28 -4.80 -2.22
CA LYS A 150 -21.99 -4.14 -0.94
C LYS A 150 -22.56 -2.72 -0.90
N VAL A 151 -23.07 -2.33 0.26
CA VAL A 151 -23.60 -1.01 0.57
C VAL A 151 -22.72 -0.38 1.64
N PHE A 152 -22.12 0.75 1.29
CA PHE A 152 -21.34 1.61 2.18
C PHE A 152 -22.27 2.71 2.71
N ASN A 153 -22.45 2.78 4.02
CA ASN A 153 -23.28 3.78 4.65
C ASN A 153 -22.52 5.12 4.80
N GLN A 154 -23.17 6.11 5.41
CA GLN A 154 -22.60 7.45 5.60
C GLN A 154 -21.38 7.46 6.54
N CYS A 155 -21.22 6.43 7.36
CA CYS A 155 -20.09 6.29 8.27
C CYS A 155 -18.93 5.49 7.65
N SER A 156 -19.12 4.92 6.45
CA SER A 156 -18.07 4.17 5.76
C SER A 156 -16.93 5.09 5.31
N THR A 157 -15.71 4.67 5.61
CA THR A 157 -14.52 5.46 5.34
C THR A 157 -14.01 5.24 3.92
N GLN A 158 -13.11 6.11 3.45
CA GLN A 158 -12.40 5.90 2.18
C GLN A 158 -11.32 4.81 2.27
N GLY A 159 -10.98 4.37 3.48
CA GLY A 159 -9.90 3.41 3.71
C GLY A 159 -10.19 2.06 3.06
N ILE A 160 -9.14 1.42 2.55
CA ILE A 160 -9.16 0.08 1.95
C ILE A 160 -9.70 -0.99 2.92
N THR A 161 -9.76 -0.70 4.22
CA THR A 161 -10.19 -1.63 5.28
C THR A 161 -11.61 -2.15 5.11
N ASP A 162 -12.49 -1.44 4.40
CA ASP A 162 -13.87 -1.86 4.20
C ASP A 162 -14.08 -2.73 2.95
N LEU A 163 -13.04 -2.90 2.13
CA LEU A 163 -13.00 -3.85 1.02
C LEU A 163 -12.14 -5.05 1.44
N ARG A 164 -12.60 -5.82 2.43
CA ARG A 164 -12.08 -7.19 2.58
C ARG A 164 -12.42 -7.95 1.30
N LEU A 165 -11.38 -8.12 0.47
CA LEU A 165 -11.43 -8.89 -0.77
C LEU A 165 -11.82 -10.32 -0.45
#